data_AF-A0AAX6BDK9-F1
#
_entry.id   AF-A0AAX6BDK9-F1
#
_cell.length_a   1.000
_cell.length_b   1.000
_cell.length_c   1.000
_cell.angle_alpha   90.00
_cell.angle_beta   90.00
_cell.angle_gamma   90.00
#
_symmetry.space_group_name_H-M   'P 1'
#
loop_
_entity.id
_entity.type
_entity.pdbx_description
1 polymer ?
#
loop_
_entity_poly.entity_id
_entity_poly.type
_entity_poly.pdbx_seq_one_letter_code
_entity_poly.pdbx_strand_id
1 'polypeptide(L)' 'MATTKKKKYKLKDPTTQFAEIYSEGSFSLAGEQEKELPKNPSHEILKRIEAGFIVEVK' A
#
# COMPACT_ATOMS: atom_id res chain seq x y z
N MET A 1 23.05 5.37 -9.18
CA MET A 1 22.24 4.13 -9.18
C MET A 1 20.78 4.50 -8.92
N ALA A 2 19.86 3.86 -9.64
CA ALA A 2 18.47 4.24 -9.90
C ALA A 2 17.71 5.10 -8.86
N THR A 3 17.16 6.22 -9.34
CA THR A 3 16.12 6.99 -8.65
C THR A 3 14.83 6.15 -8.60
N THR A 4 14.67 5.34 -7.57
CA THR A 4 13.39 4.66 -7.30
C THR A 4 12.35 5.73 -7.04
N LYS A 5 11.54 6.03 -8.08
CA LYS A 5 10.31 6.79 -7.93
C LYS A 5 9.54 6.14 -6.78
N LYS A 6 9.37 6.91 -5.72
CA LYS A 6 8.57 6.59 -4.55
C LYS A 6 7.12 6.38 -5.00
N LYS A 7 6.80 5.15 -5.42
CA LYS A 7 5.48 4.76 -5.90
C LYS A 7 4.54 4.87 -4.71
N LYS A 8 3.57 5.77 -4.81
CA LYS A 8 2.49 5.89 -3.85
C LYS A 8 1.42 4.88 -4.21
N TYR A 9 0.76 4.35 -3.21
CA TYR A 9 -0.29 3.38 -3.34
C TYR A 9 -1.51 3.88 -2.57
N LYS A 10 -2.68 3.62 -3.14
CA LYS A 10 -3.97 3.92 -2.52
C LYS A 10 -4.89 2.73 -2.62
N LEU A 11 -5.98 2.78 -1.88
CA LEU A 11 -7.05 1.82 -2.07
C LEU A 11 -7.72 2.07 -3.42
N LYS A 12 -8.03 0.99 -4.13
CA LYS A 12 -8.84 1.06 -5.35
C LYS A 12 -10.20 1.65 -5.04
N ASP A 13 -10.77 1.25 -3.90
CA ASP A 13 -12.06 1.71 -3.43
C ASP A 13 -11.90 2.52 -2.13
N PRO A 14 -12.19 3.83 -2.15
CA PRO A 14 -12.04 4.69 -0.97
C PRO A 14 -13.08 4.42 0.11
N THR A 15 -14.14 3.65 -0.17
CA THR A 15 -15.08 3.19 0.86
C THR A 15 -14.50 2.06 1.70
N THR A 16 -13.42 1.43 1.22
CA THR A 16 -12.73 0.37 1.94
C THR A 16 -11.63 0.93 2.83
N GLN A 17 -11.22 0.13 3.81
CA GLN A 17 -10.09 0.42 4.69
C GLN A 17 -9.18 -0.80 4.73
N PHE A 18 -7.88 -0.55 4.69
CA PHE A 18 -6.85 -1.56 4.83
C PHE A 18 -5.93 -1.12 5.96
N ALA A 19 -5.79 -1.95 6.98
CA ALA A 19 -4.81 -1.76 8.01
C ALA A 19 -4.15 -3.11 8.26
N GLU A 20 -2.84 -3.12 8.17
CA GLU A 20 -2.03 -4.29 8.42
C GLU A 20 -0.97 -3.94 9.46
N ILE A 21 -0.89 -4.75 10.49
CA ILE A 21 0.08 -4.64 11.56
C ILE A 21 1.06 -5.80 11.37
N TYR A 22 2.34 -5.49 11.28
CA TYR A 22 3.42 -6.46 11.12
C TYR A 22 4.50 -6.18 12.16
N SER A 23 5.41 -7.14 12.37
CA SER A 23 6.38 -7.07 13.48
C SER A 23 7.28 -5.83 13.47
N GLU A 24 7.50 -5.21 12.30
CA GLU A 24 8.34 -4.02 12.14
C GLU A 24 7.55 -2.70 11.96
N GLY A 25 6.22 -2.73 12.12
CA GLY A 25 5.41 -1.51 12.05
C GLY A 25 3.95 -1.76 11.69
N SER A 26 3.30 -0.70 11.22
CA SER A 26 1.89 -0.75 10.84
C SER A 26 1.67 0.07 9.59
N PHE A 27 1.05 -0.54 8.58
CA PHE A 27 0.67 0.12 7.34
C PHE A 27 -0.84 0.18 7.23
N SER A 28 -1.37 1.39 7.11
CA SER A 28 -2.80 1.59 6.94
C SER A 28 -3.09 2.57 5.81
N LEU A 29 -4.07 2.21 4.99
CA LEU A 29 -4.69 3.02 3.97
C LEU A 29 -6.19 3.05 4.25
N ALA A 30 -6.79 4.23 4.27
CA ALA A 30 -8.23 4.39 4.44
C ALA A 30 -8.72 5.55 3.57
N GLY A 31 -9.92 5.45 3.00
CA GLY A 31 -10.39 6.53 2.14
C GLY A 31 -9.55 6.68 0.89
N GLU A 32 -9.31 7.94 0.52
CA GLU A 32 -8.44 8.33 -0.58
C GLU A 32 -6.97 8.53 -0.13
N GLN A 33 -6.56 7.94 0.99
CA GLN A 33 -5.17 8.05 1.44
C GLN A 33 -4.21 7.42 0.44
N GLU A 34 -3.12 8.15 0.18
CA GLU A 34 -2.03 7.73 -0.70
C GLU A 34 -0.74 7.64 0.12
N LYS A 35 -0.24 6.43 0.34
CA LYS A 35 1.01 6.21 1.07
C LYS A 35 1.98 5.39 0.25
N GLU A 36 3.26 5.65 0.48
CA GLU A 36 4.31 4.79 -0.05
C GLU A 36 4.29 3.45 0.68
N LEU A 37 4.56 2.36 -0.04
CA LEU A 37 4.74 1.08 0.62
C LEU A 37 5.92 1.13 1.58
N PRO A 38 5.82 0.44 2.73
CA PRO A 38 6.97 0.26 3.59
C PRO A 38 8.09 -0.44 2.82
N LYS A 39 9.33 -0.21 3.25
CA LYS A 39 10.53 -0.73 2.56
C LYS A 39 10.54 -2.25 2.41
N ASN A 40 9.84 -2.94 3.32
CA ASN A 40 9.60 -4.37 3.29
C ASN A 40 8.09 -4.62 3.48
N PRO A 41 7.29 -4.60 2.40
CA PRO A 41 5.86 -4.85 2.50
C PRO A 41 5.59 -6.31 2.85
N SER A 42 4.60 -6.55 3.71
CA SER A 42 4.19 -7.91 4.01
C SER A 42 3.58 -8.60 2.79
N HIS A 43 3.54 -9.92 2.85
CA HIS A 43 2.97 -10.76 1.81
C HIS A 43 1.48 -10.44 1.55
N GLU A 44 0.75 -10.00 2.57
CA GLU A 44 -0.64 -9.58 2.45
C GLU A 44 -0.76 -8.29 1.64
N ILE A 45 0.03 -7.26 1.93
CA ILE A 45 0.05 -6.01 1.13
C ILE A 45 0.32 -6.31 -0.34
N LEU A 46 1.32 -7.15 -0.63
CA LEU A 46 1.64 -7.57 -2.00
C LEU A 46 0.46 -8.28 -2.66
N LYS A 47 -0.16 -9.26 -1.97
CA LYS A 47 -1.36 -9.94 -2.46
C LYS A 47 -2.52 -8.97 -2.72
N ARG A 48 -2.70 -7.95 -1.88
CA ARG A 48 -3.76 -6.94 -2.07
C ARG A 48 -3.48 -6.04 -3.27
N ILE A 49 -2.21 -5.75 -3.55
CA ILE A 49 -1.82 -5.05 -4.78
C ILE A 49 -2.10 -5.93 -5.99
N GLU A 50 -1.68 -7.19 -5.96
CA GLU A 50 -1.92 -8.16 -7.05
C GLU A 50 -3.40 -8.42 -7.30
N ALA A 51 -4.21 -8.49 -6.24
CA ALA A 51 -5.66 -8.61 -6.32
C ALA A 51 -6.35 -7.33 -6.84
N GLY A 52 -5.61 -6.23 -6.99
CA GLY A 52 -6.15 -4.93 -7.39
C GLY A 52 -6.97 -4.23 -6.31
N PHE A 53 -6.81 -4.61 -5.04
CA PHE A 53 -7.41 -3.91 -3.90
C PHE A 53 -6.62 -2.63 -3.56
N ILE A 54 -5.30 -2.69 -3.68
CA ILE A 54 -4.39 -1.54 -3.56
C ILE A 54 -3.84 -1.24 -4.96
N VAL A 55 -3.87 0.02 -5.38
CA VAL A 55 -3.42 0.44 -6.71
C VAL A 55 -2.34 1.50 -6.60
N GLU A 56 -1.36 1.44 -7.51
CA GLU A 56 -0.34 2.46 -7.65
C GLU A 56 -0.98 3.76 -8.15
N VAL A 57 -0.73 4.86 -7.42
CA VAL A 57 -1.07 6.21 -7.83
C VAL A 57 -0.01 6.62 -8.85
N LYS A 58 -0.44 6.79 -10.10
CA LYS A 58 0.41 7.11 -11.24
C LYS A 58 0.64 8.61 -11.37
#